data_AF-A0A2D0H8P3-F1
#
_entry.id   AF-A0A2D0H8P3-F1
#
_cell.length_a   1.000
_cell.length_b   1.000
_cell.length_c   1.000
_cell.angle_alpha   90.00
_cell.angle_beta   90.00
_cell.angle_gamma   90.00
#
_symmetry.space_group_name_H-M   'P 1'
#
loop_
_entity.id
_entity.type
_entity.pdbx_description
1 polymer ?
#
loop_
_entity_poly.entity_id
_entity_poly.type
_entity_poly.pdbx_seq_one_letter_code
_entity_poly.pdbx_strand_id
1 'polypeptide(L)'
;PYLDINLLDIIYTSDTAINQTGYAQPALFALEYALYQLWRSWGIQPSVVIGHSVGEYVAACVAGVFSLEDGIKLIAARARLMQGIKSHGKMVAVWATEDKIQVDIASYANSMPLALAQRFVEKPAVGIAAINGRENLVISGDTEAIDSIVADLQSQGIKPNH
;
A
#
# COMPACT_ATOMS: atom_id res chain seq x y z
N PRO A 1 13.29 -18.51 -6.91
CA PRO A 1 12.21 -19.40 -7.45
C PRO A 1 10.82 -18.78 -7.51
N TYR A 2 10.56 -17.66 -6.82
CA TYR A 2 9.22 -17.04 -6.78
C TYR A 2 9.00 -15.89 -7.76
N LEU A 3 10.08 -15.41 -8.39
CA LEU A 3 10.08 -14.41 -9.46
C LEU A 3 10.53 -15.08 -10.74
N ASP A 4 10.04 -14.58 -11.87
CA ASP A 4 10.41 -14.98 -13.22
C ASP A 4 11.70 -14.30 -13.73
N ILE A 5 12.09 -13.18 -13.13
CA ILE A 5 13.36 -12.48 -13.38
C ILE A 5 14.24 -12.55 -12.12
N ASN A 6 15.56 -12.49 -12.31
CA ASN A 6 16.51 -12.42 -11.19
C ASN A 6 16.32 -11.11 -10.39
N LEU A 7 16.30 -11.22 -9.06
CA LEU A 7 16.13 -10.07 -8.18
C LEU A 7 17.25 -9.04 -8.30
N LEU A 8 18.50 -9.48 -8.54
CA LEU A 8 19.62 -8.56 -8.72
C LEU A 8 19.48 -7.74 -10.01
N ASP A 9 18.98 -8.36 -11.08
CA ASP A 9 18.71 -7.65 -12.34
C ASP A 9 17.60 -6.62 -12.14
N ILE A 10 16.53 -6.99 -11.41
CA ILE A 10 15.46 -6.05 -11.05
C ILE A 10 16.01 -4.83 -10.30
N ILE A 11 16.91 -5.04 -9.33
CA ILE A 11 17.43 -3.97 -8.46
C ILE A 11 18.45 -3.08 -9.17
N TYR A 12 19.38 -3.67 -9.93
CA TYR A 12 20.57 -2.96 -10.41
C TYR A 12 20.53 -2.59 -11.90
N THR A 13 19.71 -3.24 -12.72
CA THR A 13 19.78 -3.10 -14.18
C THR A 13 18.46 -2.75 -14.85
N SER A 14 17.33 -2.88 -14.15
CA SER A 14 16.01 -2.66 -14.72
C SER A 14 15.43 -1.28 -14.37
N ASP A 15 15.21 -0.43 -15.38
CA ASP A 15 14.54 0.86 -15.19
C ASP A 15 13.01 0.76 -15.02
N THR A 16 12.39 -0.28 -15.56
CA THR A 16 10.91 -0.36 -15.67
C THR A 16 10.28 -1.47 -14.86
N ALA A 17 10.92 -2.66 -14.76
CA ALA A 17 10.36 -3.76 -13.98
C ALA A 17 10.25 -3.41 -12.49
N ILE A 18 11.19 -2.64 -11.95
CA ILE A 18 11.15 -2.23 -10.53
C ILE A 18 9.92 -1.38 -10.17
N ASN A 19 9.27 -0.75 -11.17
CA ASN A 19 8.04 0.02 -10.97
C ASN A 19 6.79 -0.86 -10.96
N GLN A 20 6.89 -2.13 -11.37
CA GLN A 20 5.76 -3.06 -11.30
C GLN A 20 5.66 -3.62 -9.89
N THR A 21 4.48 -3.53 -9.28
CA THR A 21 4.18 -4.02 -7.93
C THR A 21 4.68 -5.44 -7.67
N GLY A 22 4.58 -6.32 -8.67
CA GLY A 22 5.06 -7.71 -8.60
C GLY A 22 6.56 -7.85 -8.29
N TYR A 23 7.36 -6.87 -8.71
CA TYR A 23 8.81 -6.84 -8.53
C TYR A 23 9.26 -5.84 -7.46
N ALA A 24 8.56 -4.71 -7.35
CA ALA A 24 8.85 -3.65 -6.39
C ALA A 24 8.82 -4.17 -4.94
N GLN A 25 7.77 -4.91 -4.55
CA GLN A 25 7.63 -5.33 -3.15
C GLN A 25 8.70 -6.35 -2.72
N PRO A 26 9.01 -7.41 -3.50
CA PRO A 26 10.09 -8.32 -3.16
C PRO A 26 11.48 -7.64 -3.15
N ALA A 27 11.71 -6.67 -4.05
CA ALA A 27 12.93 -5.87 -4.06
C ALA A 27 13.07 -5.01 -2.79
N LEU A 28 12.00 -4.31 -2.39
CA LEU A 28 11.97 -3.54 -1.14
C LEU A 28 12.23 -4.43 0.07
N PHE A 29 11.55 -5.59 0.16
CA PHE A 29 11.77 -6.54 1.25
C PHE A 29 13.24 -6.98 1.35
N ALA A 30 13.85 -7.34 0.22
CA ALA A 30 15.24 -7.78 0.19
C ALA A 30 16.21 -6.66 0.59
N LEU A 31 15.97 -5.44 0.11
CA LEU A 31 16.77 -4.27 0.46
C LEU A 31 16.67 -3.96 1.97
N GLU A 32 15.46 -3.86 2.50
CA GLU A 32 15.20 -3.58 3.91
C GLU A 32 15.80 -4.67 4.82
N TYR A 33 15.65 -5.95 4.47
CA TYR A 33 16.25 -7.05 5.24
C TYR A 33 17.79 -7.02 5.17
N ALA A 34 18.37 -6.70 4.01
CA ALA A 34 19.81 -6.53 3.87
C ALA A 34 20.34 -5.36 4.71
N LEU A 35 19.62 -4.24 4.77
CA LEU A 35 19.94 -3.12 5.64
C LEU A 35 19.85 -3.50 7.11
N TYR A 36 18.84 -4.26 7.52
CA TYR A 36 18.78 -4.82 8.87
C TYR A 36 20.00 -5.70 9.20
N GLN A 37 20.41 -6.58 8.28
CA GLN A 37 21.59 -7.42 8.46
C GLN A 37 22.88 -6.59 8.55
N LEU A 38 22.98 -5.49 7.80
CA LEU A 38 24.09 -4.53 7.91
C LEU A 38 24.12 -3.89 9.30
N TRP A 39 22.99 -3.37 9.80
CA TRP A 39 22.91 -2.79 11.14
C TRP A 39 23.28 -3.81 12.23
N ARG A 40 22.80 -5.05 12.11
CA ARG A 40 23.15 -6.17 12.98
C ARG A 40 24.65 -6.46 12.98
N SER A 41 25.30 -6.38 11.81
CA SER A 41 26.74 -6.59 11.69
C SER A 41 27.56 -5.54 12.45
N TRP A 42 26.99 -4.34 12.67
CA TRP A 42 27.57 -3.27 13.50
C TRP A 42 27.18 -3.38 14.98
N GLY A 43 26.55 -4.48 15.38
CA GLY A 43 26.12 -4.73 16.76
C GLY A 43 24.81 -4.03 17.14
N ILE A 44 24.11 -3.40 16.20
CA ILE A 44 22.82 -2.73 16.47
C ILE A 44 21.71 -3.77 16.46
N GLN A 45 20.98 -3.86 17.57
CA GLN A 45 19.84 -4.76 17.75
C GLN A 45 18.60 -3.94 18.10
N PRO A 46 17.52 -4.01 17.29
CA PRO A 46 16.31 -3.27 17.58
C PRO A 46 15.59 -3.89 18.79
N SER A 47 15.15 -3.04 19.74
CA SER A 47 14.26 -3.47 20.82
C SER A 47 12.80 -3.53 20.39
N VAL A 48 12.43 -2.73 19.37
CA VAL A 48 11.09 -2.67 18.78
C VAL A 48 11.26 -2.49 17.28
N VAL A 49 10.37 -3.11 16.50
CA VAL A 49 10.28 -2.93 15.05
C VAL A 49 8.85 -2.61 14.67
N ILE A 50 8.70 -1.75 13.67
CA ILE A 50 7.43 -1.42 13.03
C ILE A 50 7.68 -1.35 11.53
N GLY A 51 6.71 -1.82 10.76
CA GLY A 51 6.71 -1.69 9.31
C GLY A 51 5.42 -1.05 8.86
N HIS A 52 5.43 -0.44 7.67
CA HIS A 52 4.23 0.10 7.05
C HIS A 52 3.92 -0.72 5.80
N SER A 53 2.75 -1.39 5.76
CA SER A 53 2.31 -2.18 4.62
C SER A 53 3.33 -3.26 4.21
N VAL A 54 4.09 -3.05 3.12
CA VAL A 54 5.15 -3.97 2.68
C VAL A 54 6.22 -4.17 3.75
N GLY A 55 6.60 -3.10 4.46
CA GLY A 55 7.65 -3.16 5.48
C GLY A 55 7.28 -4.02 6.69
N GLU A 56 5.99 -4.30 6.92
CA GLU A 56 5.54 -5.19 8.01
C GLU A 56 6.09 -6.61 7.84
N TYR A 57 6.29 -7.06 6.60
CA TYR A 57 6.86 -8.38 6.34
C TYR A 57 8.31 -8.47 6.83
N VAL A 58 9.11 -7.41 6.63
CA VAL A 58 10.49 -7.35 7.12
C VAL A 58 10.50 -7.21 8.63
N ALA A 59 9.65 -6.35 9.20
CA ALA A 59 9.53 -6.19 10.64
C ALA A 59 9.15 -7.52 11.33
N ALA A 60 8.20 -8.26 10.77
CA ALA A 60 7.79 -9.57 11.28
C ALA A 60 8.90 -10.63 11.18
N CYS A 61 9.67 -10.66 10.09
CA CYS A 61 10.88 -11.49 9.98
C CYS A 61 11.92 -11.13 11.05
N VAL A 62 12.19 -9.84 11.24
CA VAL A 62 13.18 -9.35 12.22
C VAL A 62 12.76 -9.67 13.65
N ALA A 63 11.46 -9.56 13.94
CA ALA A 63 10.87 -9.92 15.23
C ALA A 63 10.80 -11.44 15.47
N GLY A 64 11.13 -12.27 14.46
CA GLY A 64 11.09 -13.72 14.57
C GLY A 64 9.70 -14.35 14.48
N VAL A 65 8.69 -13.62 13.98
CA VAL A 65 7.33 -14.15 13.76
C VAL A 65 7.34 -15.27 12.72
N PHE A 66 8.18 -15.13 11.68
CA PHE A 66 8.45 -16.16 10.70
C PHE A 66 9.89 -16.08 10.17
N SER A 67 10.34 -17.17 9.55
CA SER A 67 11.67 -17.29 8.94
C SER A 67 11.85 -16.32 7.77
N LEU A 68 13.11 -16.06 7.37
CA LEU A 68 13.40 -15.29 6.17
C LEU A 68 12.79 -15.97 4.93
N GLU A 69 12.92 -17.29 4.84
CA GLU A 69 12.40 -18.10 3.74
C GLU A 69 10.89 -17.96 3.60
N ASP A 70 10.16 -17.94 4.71
CA ASP A 70 8.71 -17.76 4.71
C ASP A 70 8.32 -16.31 4.42
N GLY A 71 9.07 -15.33 4.92
CA GLY A 71 8.91 -13.92 4.57
C GLY A 71 9.03 -13.69 3.06
N ILE A 72 10.05 -14.26 2.43
CA ILE A 72 10.27 -14.21 0.97
C ILE A 72 9.09 -14.85 0.22
N LYS A 73 8.59 -16.00 0.67
CA LYS A 73 7.41 -16.65 0.05
C LYS A 73 6.18 -15.75 0.13
N LEU A 74 5.91 -15.21 1.31
CA LEU A 74 4.73 -14.38 1.58
C LEU A 74 4.76 -13.09 0.77
N ILE A 75 5.89 -12.38 0.74
CA ILE A 75 5.98 -11.11 0.01
C ILE A 75 5.89 -11.33 -1.50
N ALA A 76 6.50 -12.39 -2.03
CA ALA A 76 6.38 -12.72 -3.45
C ALA A 76 4.94 -13.11 -3.83
N ALA A 77 4.25 -13.88 -2.98
CA ALA A 77 2.85 -14.22 -3.21
C ALA A 77 1.95 -12.97 -3.18
N ARG A 78 2.12 -12.09 -2.20
CA ARG A 78 1.39 -10.81 -2.11
C ARG A 78 1.62 -9.95 -3.35
N ALA A 79 2.89 -9.76 -3.73
CA ALA A 79 3.26 -8.93 -4.87
C ALA A 79 2.60 -9.42 -6.16
N ARG A 80 2.66 -10.74 -6.42
CA ARG A 80 2.02 -11.36 -7.58
C ARG A 80 0.50 -11.18 -7.56
N LEU A 81 -0.14 -11.38 -6.42
CA LEU A 81 -1.59 -11.23 -6.28
C LEU A 81 -2.00 -9.77 -6.53
N MET A 82 -1.29 -8.81 -5.93
CA MET A 82 -1.57 -7.38 -6.11
C MET A 82 -1.35 -6.93 -7.55
N GLN A 83 -0.29 -7.40 -8.21
CA GLN A 83 -0.04 -7.14 -9.63
C GLN A 83 -1.17 -7.65 -10.54
N GLY A 84 -1.80 -8.76 -10.16
CA GLY A 84 -2.89 -9.40 -10.92
C GLY A 84 -4.27 -8.74 -10.75
N ILE A 85 -4.43 -7.77 -9.84
CA ILE A 85 -5.70 -7.08 -9.64
C ILE A 85 -5.97 -6.17 -10.85
N LYS A 86 -7.04 -6.46 -11.62
CA LYS A 86 -7.45 -5.66 -12.78
C LYS A 86 -7.88 -4.25 -12.31
N SER A 87 -7.24 -3.24 -12.88
CA SER A 87 -7.36 -1.81 -12.54
C SER A 87 -8.79 -1.27 -12.65
N HIS A 88 -9.51 -1.29 -11.53
CA HIS A 88 -10.68 -0.41 -11.32
C HIS A 88 -10.53 0.42 -10.06
N GLY A 89 -9.44 0.18 -9.30
CA GLY A 89 -9.15 0.87 -8.05
C GLY A 89 -8.10 1.95 -8.21
N LYS A 90 -8.26 3.02 -7.44
CA LYS A 90 -7.32 4.14 -7.34
C LYS A 90 -6.96 4.36 -5.87
N MET A 91 -5.76 4.87 -5.64
CA MET A 91 -5.30 5.33 -4.32
C MET A 91 -4.89 6.80 -4.44
N VAL A 92 -5.29 7.64 -3.49
CA VAL A 92 -4.98 9.08 -3.47
C VAL A 92 -4.60 9.49 -2.06
N ALA A 93 -3.48 10.19 -1.93
CA ALA A 93 -3.12 10.86 -0.68
C ALA A 93 -3.88 12.18 -0.57
N VAL A 94 -4.43 12.48 0.62
CA VAL A 94 -5.25 13.66 0.88
C VAL A 94 -4.81 14.35 2.16
N TRP A 95 -4.83 15.68 2.14
CA TRP A 95 -4.48 16.51 3.28
C TRP A 95 -5.70 16.81 4.15
N ALA A 96 -6.20 15.79 4.87
CA ALA A 96 -7.42 15.88 5.68
C ALA A 96 -7.34 14.98 6.91
N THR A 97 -8.18 15.27 7.91
CA THR A 97 -8.33 14.41 9.10
C THR A 97 -9.14 13.16 8.77
N GLU A 98 -8.95 12.11 9.58
CA GLU A 98 -9.73 10.87 9.48
C GLU A 98 -11.24 11.15 9.58
N ASP A 99 -11.69 11.89 10.61
CA ASP A 99 -13.10 12.21 10.83
C ASP A 99 -13.75 12.88 9.61
N LYS A 100 -13.04 13.82 8.98
CA LYS A 100 -13.53 14.51 7.79
C LYS A 100 -13.73 13.55 6.63
N ILE A 101 -12.73 12.70 6.37
CA ILE A 101 -12.78 11.73 5.27
C ILE A 101 -13.83 10.65 5.52
N GLN A 102 -14.05 10.22 6.77
CA GLN A 102 -15.14 9.32 7.10
C GLN A 102 -16.51 9.95 6.78
N VAL A 103 -16.71 11.24 7.08
CA VAL A 103 -17.93 11.98 6.71
C VAL A 103 -18.10 12.08 5.19
N ASP A 104 -17.02 12.34 4.45
CA ASP A 104 -17.08 12.46 2.98
C ASP A 104 -17.37 11.10 2.32
N ILE A 105 -16.76 10.01 2.80
CA ILE A 105 -17.04 8.65 2.35
C ILE A 105 -18.52 8.28 2.62
N ALA A 106 -19.04 8.59 3.81
CA ALA A 106 -20.43 8.31 4.15
C ALA A 106 -21.40 9.14 3.29
N SER A 107 -21.08 10.41 3.04
CA SER A 107 -21.88 11.30 2.17
C SER A 107 -21.91 10.80 0.74
N TYR A 108 -20.77 10.33 0.21
CA TYR A 108 -20.70 9.70 -1.10
C TYR A 108 -21.53 8.41 -1.15
N ALA A 109 -21.40 7.53 -0.15
CA ALA A 109 -22.15 6.27 -0.11
C ALA A 109 -23.67 6.49 -0.19
N ASN A 110 -24.19 7.56 0.41
CA ASN A 110 -25.61 7.93 0.37
C ASN A 110 -26.07 8.51 -0.99
N SER A 111 -25.14 9.01 -1.80
CA SER A 111 -25.41 9.63 -3.11
C SER A 111 -24.86 8.81 -4.29
N MET A 112 -24.33 7.61 -4.00
CA MET A 112 -23.63 6.77 -4.95
C MET A 112 -24.56 6.30 -6.10
N PRO A 113 -24.09 6.32 -7.37
CA PRO A 113 -24.87 5.81 -8.50
C PRO A 113 -25.29 4.35 -8.28
N LEU A 114 -26.55 4.01 -8.62
CA LEU A 114 -27.11 2.67 -8.40
C LEU A 114 -26.26 1.55 -9.02
N ALA A 115 -25.71 1.78 -10.21
CA ALA A 115 -24.83 0.82 -10.88
C ALA A 115 -23.56 0.52 -10.07
N LEU A 116 -23.01 1.53 -9.37
CA LEU A 116 -21.86 1.35 -8.48
C LEU A 116 -22.29 0.72 -7.16
N ALA A 117 -23.42 1.13 -6.60
CA ALA A 117 -23.99 0.53 -5.38
C ALA A 117 -24.18 -0.98 -5.50
N GLN A 118 -24.63 -1.46 -6.67
CA GLN A 118 -24.79 -2.89 -6.95
C GLN A 118 -23.45 -3.66 -6.95
N ARG A 119 -22.32 -3.00 -7.23
CA ARG A 119 -20.97 -3.61 -7.19
C ARG A 119 -20.40 -3.70 -5.76
N PHE A 120 -20.96 -2.91 -4.83
CA PHE A 120 -20.42 -2.65 -3.49
C PHE A 120 -21.47 -2.90 -2.39
N VAL A 121 -22.28 -3.96 -2.54
CA VAL A 121 -23.33 -4.32 -1.59
C VAL A 121 -22.76 -4.78 -0.24
N GLU A 122 -21.69 -5.57 -0.28
CA GLU A 122 -21.10 -6.20 0.92
C GLU A 122 -19.84 -5.46 1.44
N LYS A 123 -19.36 -4.47 0.69
CA LYS A 123 -18.11 -3.76 1.00
C LYS A 123 -18.18 -2.31 0.52
N PRO A 124 -17.56 -1.36 1.23
CA PRO A 124 -17.56 0.03 0.81
C PRO A 124 -16.81 0.22 -0.52
N ALA A 125 -17.26 1.19 -1.32
CA ALA A 125 -16.59 1.57 -2.57
C ALA A 125 -15.24 2.27 -2.32
N VAL A 126 -15.10 2.96 -1.19
CA VAL A 126 -13.89 3.69 -0.77
C VAL A 126 -13.63 3.44 0.71
N GLY A 127 -12.36 3.28 1.08
CA GLY A 127 -11.91 3.21 2.46
C GLY A 127 -10.60 3.98 2.67
N ILE A 128 -10.27 4.24 3.93
CA ILE A 128 -8.97 4.81 4.33
C ILE A 128 -7.94 3.68 4.33
N ALA A 129 -6.93 3.79 3.48
CA ALA A 129 -5.87 2.81 3.30
C ALA A 129 -4.69 3.00 4.27
N ALA A 130 -4.40 4.26 4.64
CA ALA A 130 -3.33 4.59 5.58
C ALA A 130 -3.60 5.94 6.24
N ILE A 131 -3.24 6.07 7.51
CA ILE A 131 -3.21 7.34 8.25
C ILE A 131 -1.74 7.60 8.59
N ASN A 132 -1.09 8.44 7.79
CA ASN A 132 0.34 8.76 7.92
C ASN A 132 0.60 9.92 8.89
N GLY A 133 -0.44 10.65 9.26
CA GLY A 133 -0.42 11.74 10.23
C GLY A 133 -1.81 12.32 10.45
N ARG A 134 -1.92 13.29 11.36
CA ARG A 134 -3.22 13.90 11.74
C ARG A 134 -4.02 14.45 10.55
N GLU A 135 -3.33 14.98 9.56
CA GLU A 135 -3.92 15.56 8.35
C GLU A 135 -3.31 14.97 7.07
N ASN A 136 -2.72 13.77 7.13
CA ASN A 136 -2.10 13.12 5.99
C ASN A 136 -2.53 11.66 5.95
N LEU A 137 -3.43 11.34 5.02
CA LEU A 137 -3.95 9.98 4.88
C LEU A 137 -4.04 9.59 3.41
N VAL A 138 -4.22 8.30 3.15
CA VAL A 138 -4.44 7.74 1.83
C VAL A 138 -5.82 7.12 1.79
N ILE A 139 -6.64 7.50 0.82
CA ILE A 139 -7.89 6.81 0.49
C ILE A 139 -7.67 5.85 -0.67
N SER A 140 -8.36 4.72 -0.66
CA SER A 140 -8.33 3.72 -1.73
C SER A 140 -9.71 3.17 -2.01
N GLY A 141 -10.01 2.90 -3.28
CA GLY A 141 -11.34 2.44 -3.65
C GLY A 141 -11.55 2.44 -5.15
N ASP A 142 -12.81 2.30 -5.55
CA ASP A 142 -13.22 2.45 -6.95
C ASP A 142 -12.82 3.82 -7.50
N THR A 143 -12.37 3.85 -8.75
CA THR A 143 -11.84 5.06 -9.38
C THR A 143 -12.88 6.18 -9.45
N GLU A 144 -14.12 5.88 -9.82
CA GLU A 144 -15.18 6.88 -9.94
C GLU A 144 -15.55 7.46 -8.57
N ALA A 145 -15.57 6.61 -7.54
CA ALA A 145 -15.84 7.03 -6.18
C ALA A 145 -14.73 7.90 -5.59
N ILE A 146 -13.46 7.51 -5.81
CA ILE A 146 -12.30 8.30 -5.39
C ILE A 146 -12.33 9.67 -6.09
N ASP A 147 -12.59 9.71 -7.39
CA ASP A 147 -12.58 10.97 -8.16
C ASP A 147 -13.69 11.92 -7.69
N SER A 148 -14.87 11.41 -7.35
CA SER A 148 -15.96 12.21 -6.78
C SER A 148 -15.56 12.82 -5.44
N ILE A 149 -15.03 12.01 -4.51
CA ILE A 149 -14.62 12.49 -3.18
C ILE A 149 -13.49 13.52 -3.30
N VAL A 150 -12.53 13.29 -4.20
CA VAL A 150 -11.42 14.24 -4.44
C VAL A 150 -11.93 15.55 -5.01
N ALA A 151 -12.89 15.52 -5.95
CA ALA A 151 -13.51 16.74 -6.48
C ALA A 151 -14.24 17.55 -5.39
N ASP A 152 -14.96 16.87 -4.50
CA ASP A 152 -15.64 17.51 -3.37
C ASP A 152 -14.64 18.14 -2.40
N LEU A 153 -13.54 17.46 -2.09
CA LEU A 153 -12.45 17.99 -1.27
C LEU A 153 -11.81 19.24 -1.91
N GLN A 154 -11.55 19.19 -3.23
CA GLN A 154 -11.01 20.33 -3.97
C GLN A 154 -11.96 21.53 -3.95
N SER A 155 -13.27 21.30 -4.06
CA SER A 155 -14.29 22.38 -3.96
C SER A 155 -14.30 23.05 -2.58
N GLN A 156 -13.85 22.34 -1.54
CA GLN A 156 -13.71 22.82 -0.17
C GLN A 156 -12.32 23.42 0.12
N GLY A 157 -11.45 23.51 -0.88
CA GLY A 157 -10.08 24.03 -0.75
C GLY A 157 -9.06 23.02 -0.18
N ILE A 158 -9.45 21.76 0.01
CA ILE A 158 -8.54 20.69 0.46
C ILE A 158 -7.82 20.11 -0.76
N LYS A 159 -6.49 20.08 -0.71
CA LYS A 159 -5.67 19.60 -1.83
C LYS A 159 -5.46 18.08 -1.74
N PRO A 160 -5.69 17.32 -2.83
CA PRO A 160 -5.08 16.01 -2.96
C PRO A 160 -3.57 16.16 -3.15
N ASN A 161 -2.80 15.23 -2.63
CA ASN A 161 -1.37 15.14 -2.86
C ASN A 161 -1.16 14.37 -4.18
N HIS A 162 -0.50 15.02 -5.15
CA HIS A 162 -0.19 14.43 -6.46
C HIS A 162 1.16 13.72 -6.43
#